data_AF-A0A8T4UUY0-F1
#
_entry.id   AF-A0A8T4UUY0-F1
#
_cell.length_a   1.000
_cell.length_b   1.000
_cell.length_c   1.000
_cell.angle_alpha   90.00
_cell.angle_beta   90.00
_cell.angle_gamma   90.00
#
_symmetry.space_group_name_H-M   'P 1'
#
loop_
_entity.id
_entity.type
_entity.pdbx_description
1 polymer ?
#
loop_
_entity_poly.entity_id
_entity_poly.type
_entity_poly.pdbx_seq_one_letter_code
_entity_poly.pdbx_strand_id
1 'polypeptide(L)'
;MVFKEIKKEWTQPQPDQCVPTVIKTALDNQFAHLNIPSLSSIGSMCQYRNAYGVPIDRLKTNLKQLENMGIQFNEKEDANIDFLKSLLDQGSFPLILFHLRDYNKWKKGSIEVDDDGEIDFHMVIIVGIDPQKQEVKVFGSVSK
;
A
#
# COMPACT_ATOMS: atom_id res chain seq x y z
N MET A 1 -8.91 -0.45 -20.00
CA MET A 1 -8.75 -0.31 -18.53
C MET A 1 -8.45 -1.67 -17.93
N VAL A 2 -7.45 -1.77 -17.05
CA VAL A 2 -7.23 -2.94 -16.18
C VAL A 2 -7.76 -2.58 -14.80
N PHE A 3 -8.57 -3.44 -14.20
CA PHE A 3 -9.13 -3.24 -12.87
C PHE A 3 -9.16 -4.56 -12.10
N LYS A 4 -8.76 -4.51 -10.83
CA LYS A 4 -8.74 -5.65 -9.92
C LYS A 4 -9.47 -5.30 -8.64
N GLU A 5 -10.52 -6.07 -8.37
CA GLU A 5 -11.37 -5.90 -7.20
C GLU A 5 -10.65 -6.30 -5.89
N ILE A 6 -10.86 -5.52 -4.84
CA ILE A 6 -10.53 -5.88 -3.45
C ILE A 6 -11.76 -6.55 -2.84
N LYS A 7 -11.67 -7.85 -2.57
CA LYS A 7 -12.77 -8.66 -1.99
C LYS A 7 -12.79 -8.62 -0.46
N LYS A 8 -11.64 -8.41 0.15
CA LYS A 8 -11.48 -8.35 1.61
C LYS A 8 -10.76 -7.07 2.00
N GLU A 9 -11.51 -6.14 2.57
CA GLU A 9 -11.02 -4.82 2.96
C GLU A 9 -10.76 -4.74 4.46
N TRP A 10 -9.74 -3.97 4.84
CA TRP A 10 -9.46 -3.63 6.23
C TRP A 10 -9.49 -2.11 6.41
N THR A 11 -10.19 -1.65 7.44
CA THR A 11 -10.13 -0.25 7.90
C THR A 11 -8.93 -0.07 8.83
N GLN A 12 -8.28 1.09 8.80
CA GLN A 12 -7.17 1.36 9.71
C GLN A 12 -7.69 1.45 11.15
N PRO A 13 -7.19 0.62 12.08
CA PRO A 13 -7.58 0.71 13.49
C PRO A 13 -7.11 2.01 14.16
N GLN A 14 -6.00 2.57 13.68
CA GLN A 14 -5.44 3.85 14.11
C GLN A 14 -5.01 4.66 12.88
N PRO A 15 -5.03 6.00 12.93
CA PRO A 15 -4.69 6.85 11.77
C PRO A 15 -3.31 6.62 11.16
N ASP A 16 -2.37 6.13 11.96
CA ASP A 16 -0.97 5.86 11.63
C ASP A 16 -0.72 4.40 11.18
N GLN A 17 -1.76 3.58 11.05
CA GLN A 17 -1.67 2.15 10.64
C GLN A 17 -1.87 1.94 9.13
N CYS A 18 -1.61 2.93 8.28
CA CYS A 18 -1.85 2.80 6.83
C CYS A 18 -1.03 1.65 6.22
N VAL A 19 0.27 1.56 6.53
CA VAL A 19 1.17 0.54 6.00
C VAL A 19 0.73 -0.90 6.33
N PRO A 20 0.56 -1.31 7.61
CA PRO A 20 0.17 -2.68 7.90
C PRO A 20 -1.24 -3.02 7.40
N THR A 21 -2.15 -2.04 7.38
CA THR A 21 -3.53 -2.24 6.87
C THR A 21 -3.53 -2.50 5.37
N VAL A 22 -2.74 -1.72 4.62
CA VAL A 22 -2.61 -1.87 3.16
C VAL A 22 -1.91 -3.17 2.81
N ILE A 23 -0.80 -3.52 3.47
CA ILE A 23 -0.12 -4.80 3.26
C ILE A 23 -1.07 -5.96 3.55
N LYS A 24 -1.77 -5.93 4.69
CA LYS A 24 -2.72 -6.99 5.06
C LYS A 24 -3.82 -7.15 4.01
N THR A 25 -4.37 -6.04 3.53
CA THR A 25 -5.38 -6.04 2.47
C THR A 25 -4.84 -6.66 1.19
N ALA A 26 -3.66 -6.25 0.71
CA ALA A 26 -3.07 -6.82 -0.50
C ALA A 26 -2.80 -8.32 -0.34
N LEU A 27 -2.25 -8.75 0.79
CA LEU A 27 -1.96 -10.16 1.07
C LEU A 27 -3.21 -11.03 1.09
N ASP A 28 -4.26 -10.59 1.80
CA ASP A 28 -5.54 -11.31 1.87
C ASP A 28 -6.21 -11.48 0.50
N ASN A 29 -5.98 -10.55 -0.43
CA ASN A 29 -6.59 -10.58 -1.76
C ASN A 29 -5.71 -11.30 -2.80
N GLN A 30 -4.39 -11.16 -2.75
CA GLN A 30 -3.46 -11.83 -3.67
C GLN A 30 -3.26 -13.30 -3.33
N PHE A 31 -3.21 -13.61 -2.04
CA PHE A 31 -2.84 -14.92 -1.51
C PHE A 31 -3.97 -15.50 -0.66
N ALA A 32 -5.22 -15.36 -1.11
CA ALA A 32 -6.42 -15.82 -0.39
C ALA A 32 -6.43 -17.34 -0.08
N HIS A 33 -5.57 -18.12 -0.74
CA HIS A 33 -5.37 -19.56 -0.50
C HIS A 33 -4.38 -19.86 0.64
N LEU A 34 -3.67 -18.85 1.16
CA LEU A 34 -2.73 -18.97 2.27
C LEU A 34 -3.35 -18.48 3.58
N ASN A 35 -2.86 -19.01 4.71
CA ASN A 35 -3.23 -18.52 6.03
C ASN A 35 -2.43 -17.24 6.38
N ILE A 36 -2.86 -16.10 5.84
CA ILE A 36 -2.18 -14.82 6.03
C ILE A 36 -2.21 -14.38 7.50
N PRO A 37 -1.07 -13.96 8.09
CA PRO A 37 -1.02 -13.45 9.46
C PRO A 37 -2.06 -12.35 9.73
N SER A 38 -2.46 -12.24 11.00
CA SER A 38 -3.40 -11.21 11.45
C SER A 38 -2.86 -9.80 11.19
N LEU A 39 -3.75 -8.79 11.15
CA LEU A 39 -3.32 -7.39 11.02
C LEU A 39 -2.34 -6.97 12.13
N SER A 40 -2.56 -7.44 13.37
CA SER A 40 -1.63 -7.19 14.48
C SER A 40 -0.25 -7.81 14.23
N SER A 41 -0.22 -9.05 13.72
CA SER A 41 1.04 -9.73 13.38
C SER A 41 1.79 -9.01 12.24
N ILE A 42 1.08 -8.58 11.20
CA ILE A 42 1.64 -7.77 10.11
C ILE A 42 2.14 -6.42 10.66
N GLY A 43 1.40 -5.78 11.57
CA GLY A 43 1.83 -4.57 12.27
C GLY A 43 3.15 -4.75 13.02
N SER A 44 3.28 -5.84 13.78
CA SER A 44 4.53 -6.18 14.48
C SER A 44 5.68 -6.43 13.50
N MET A 45 5.44 -7.14 12.40
CA MET A 45 6.44 -7.33 11.34
C MET A 45 6.85 -5.98 10.73
N CYS A 46 5.92 -5.08 10.47
CA CYS A 46 6.24 -3.73 9.96
C CYS A 46 6.93 -2.85 11.02
N GLN A 47 7.12 -3.31 12.25
CA GLN A 47 7.60 -2.48 13.37
C GLN A 47 6.75 -1.22 13.59
N TYR A 48 5.44 -1.35 13.39
CA TYR A 48 4.49 -0.28 13.63
C TYR A 48 4.61 0.25 15.07
N ARG A 49 4.62 1.57 15.21
CA ARG A 49 4.63 2.28 16.48
C ARG A 49 3.49 3.28 16.50
N ASN A 50 2.65 3.20 17.53
CA ASN A 50 1.57 4.15 17.75
C ASN A 50 2.12 5.59 17.78
N ALA A 51 1.45 6.49 17.06
CA ALA A 51 1.79 7.89 16.80
C ALA A 51 2.99 8.14 15.87
N TYR A 52 3.70 7.10 15.42
CA TYR A 52 4.89 7.23 14.56
C TYR A 52 4.81 6.42 13.26
N GLY A 53 3.77 5.60 13.09
CA GLY A 53 3.60 4.79 11.88
C GLY A 53 4.67 3.70 11.74
N VAL A 54 5.22 3.55 10.54
CA VAL A 54 6.16 2.49 10.17
C VAL A 54 7.46 3.09 9.60
N PRO A 55 8.64 2.71 10.13
CA PRO A 55 9.92 3.10 9.54
C PRO A 55 10.15 2.36 8.21
N ILE A 56 10.22 3.10 7.10
CA ILE A 56 10.28 2.54 5.74
C ILE A 56 11.61 1.82 5.47
N ASP A 57 12.71 2.31 6.03
CA ASP A 57 14.09 1.81 5.81
C ASP A 57 14.26 0.31 6.11
N ARG A 58 13.40 -0.25 6.97
CA ARG A 58 13.45 -1.67 7.37
C ARG A 58 12.28 -2.50 6.91
N LEU A 59 11.31 -1.89 6.21
CA LEU A 59 10.06 -2.56 5.86
C LEU A 59 10.31 -3.85 5.07
N LYS A 60 11.14 -3.77 4.02
CA LYS A 60 11.51 -4.95 3.20
C LYS A 60 12.17 -6.04 4.02
N THR A 61 13.16 -5.67 4.84
CA THR A 61 13.89 -6.63 5.69
C THR A 61 12.96 -7.33 6.67
N ASN A 62 12.03 -6.59 7.28
CA ASN A 62 11.15 -7.18 8.27
C ASN A 62 10.07 -8.08 7.63
N LEU A 63 9.61 -7.74 6.42
CA LEU A 63 8.62 -8.53 5.68
C LEU A 63 9.21 -9.81 5.05
N LYS A 64 10.54 -10.00 5.03
CA LYS A 64 11.18 -11.25 4.57
C LYS A 64 10.66 -12.50 5.28
N GLN A 65 10.11 -12.36 6.49
CA GLN A 65 9.53 -13.48 7.22
C GLN A 65 8.36 -14.15 6.46
N LEU A 66 7.73 -13.44 5.54
CA LEU A 66 6.67 -13.95 4.67
C LEU A 66 7.19 -14.82 3.50
N GLU A 67 8.50 -14.84 3.25
CA GLU A 67 9.12 -15.68 2.21
C GLU A 67 8.91 -17.17 2.48
N ASN A 68 8.84 -17.58 3.75
CA ASN A 68 8.51 -18.96 4.15
C ASN A 68 7.09 -19.39 3.71
N MET A 69 6.23 -18.43 3.40
CA MET A 69 4.88 -18.66 2.84
C MET A 69 4.86 -18.56 1.32
N GLY A 70 6.01 -18.40 0.66
CA GLY A 70 6.12 -18.19 -0.78
C GLY A 70 5.79 -16.75 -1.22
N ILE A 71 5.75 -15.79 -0.29
CA ILE A 71 5.43 -14.39 -0.58
C ILE A 71 6.73 -13.58 -0.64
N GLN A 72 6.96 -12.90 -1.77
CA GLN A 72 8.14 -12.06 -1.97
C GLN A 72 7.74 -10.59 -2.13
N PHE A 73 8.46 -9.70 -1.44
CA PHE A 73 8.32 -8.26 -1.58
C PHE A 73 9.46 -7.71 -2.43
N ASN A 74 9.11 -7.28 -3.65
CA ASN A 74 10.05 -6.67 -4.59
C ASN A 74 9.86 -5.16 -4.59
N GLU A 75 10.94 -4.46 -4.25
CA GLU A 75 11.00 -3.01 -4.29
C GLU A 75 11.51 -2.57 -5.66
N LYS A 76 10.87 -1.54 -6.22
CA LYS A 76 11.27 -0.94 -7.49
C LYS A 76 11.11 0.56 -7.41
N GLU A 77 12.22 1.28 -7.56
CA GLU A 77 12.24 2.71 -7.78
C GLU A 77 11.90 3.01 -9.26
N ASP A 78 11.31 4.19 -9.50
CA ASP A 78 10.95 4.68 -10.84
C ASP A 78 10.06 3.73 -11.66
N ALA A 79 9.09 3.08 -10.99
CA ALA A 79 8.08 2.26 -11.65
C ALA A 79 7.18 3.12 -12.56
N ASN A 80 7.16 2.81 -13.86
CA ASN A 80 6.27 3.47 -14.81
C ASN A 80 4.88 2.79 -14.90
N ILE A 81 3.93 3.47 -15.53
CA ILE A 81 2.54 3.00 -15.66
C ILE A 81 2.46 1.64 -16.35
N ASP A 82 3.26 1.40 -17.39
CA ASP A 82 3.25 0.13 -18.12
C ASP A 82 3.69 -1.04 -17.24
N PHE A 83 4.71 -0.83 -16.40
CA PHE A 83 5.15 -1.81 -15.43
C PHE A 83 4.06 -2.10 -14.39
N LEU A 84 3.47 -1.05 -13.79
CA LEU A 84 2.39 -1.21 -12.82
C LEU A 84 1.19 -1.94 -13.43
N LYS A 85 0.86 -1.65 -14.69
CA LYS A 85 -0.19 -2.34 -15.44
C LYS A 85 0.13 -3.82 -15.62
N SER A 86 1.36 -4.15 -16.01
CA SER A 86 1.78 -5.55 -16.18
C SER A 86 1.69 -6.34 -14.88
N LEU A 87 1.98 -5.72 -13.72
CA LEU A 87 1.80 -6.35 -12.41
C LEU A 87 0.32 -6.66 -12.14
N LEU A 88 -0.59 -5.73 -12.44
CA LEU A 88 -2.02 -5.96 -12.30
C LEU A 88 -2.52 -7.09 -13.22
N ASP A 89 -2.05 -7.12 -14.48
CA ASP A 89 -2.41 -8.16 -15.46
C ASP A 89 -1.96 -9.55 -14.99
N GLN A 90 -0.82 -9.63 -14.29
CA GLN A 90 -0.31 -10.86 -13.67
C GLN A 90 -1.00 -11.21 -12.34
N GLY A 91 -1.95 -10.40 -11.91
CA GLY A 91 -2.69 -10.62 -10.68
C GLY A 91 -1.94 -10.21 -9.41
N SER A 92 -0.91 -9.38 -9.52
CA SER A 92 -0.28 -8.76 -8.35
C SER A 92 -1.02 -7.49 -7.93
N PHE A 93 -0.94 -7.13 -6.65
CA PHE A 93 -1.38 -5.84 -6.11
C PHE A 93 -0.16 -4.96 -5.80
N PRO A 94 0.22 -4.04 -6.71
CA PRO A 94 1.31 -3.10 -6.45
C PRO A 94 0.98 -2.21 -5.26
N LEU A 95 1.95 -2.07 -4.35
CA LEU A 95 1.89 -1.12 -3.24
C LEU A 95 2.72 0.10 -3.61
N ILE A 96 2.19 1.30 -3.40
CA ILE A 96 2.92 2.55 -3.63
C ILE A 96 2.96 3.37 -2.36
N LEU A 97 4.15 3.89 -2.07
CA LEU A 97 4.40 4.90 -1.05
C LEU A 97 4.36 6.28 -1.73
N PHE A 98 3.48 7.14 -1.26
CA PHE A 98 3.39 8.53 -1.69
C PHE A 98 3.83 9.44 -0.56
N HIS A 99 4.47 10.56 -0.88
CA HIS A 99 4.53 11.66 0.08
C HIS A 99 3.10 12.04 0.48
N LEU A 100 2.84 12.11 1.78
CA LEU A 100 1.51 12.38 2.34
C LEU A 100 0.94 13.69 1.78
N ARG A 101 1.82 14.69 1.59
CA ARG A 101 1.53 15.96 0.93
C ARG A 101 0.89 15.78 -0.44
N ASP A 102 1.52 15.01 -1.32
CA ASP A 102 1.05 14.83 -2.70
C ASP A 102 -0.20 13.96 -2.75
N TYR A 103 -0.26 12.93 -1.91
CA TYR A 103 -1.46 12.13 -1.72
C TYR A 103 -2.68 13.00 -1.33
N ASN A 104 -2.50 13.93 -0.39
CA ASN A 104 -3.57 14.83 0.06
C ASN A 104 -4.02 15.81 -1.05
N LYS A 105 -3.09 16.33 -1.86
CA LYS A 105 -3.43 17.16 -3.03
C LYS A 105 -4.30 16.41 -4.03
N TRP A 106 -3.96 15.15 -4.31
CA TRP A 106 -4.71 14.31 -5.27
C TRP A 106 -6.06 13.83 -4.72
N LYS A 107 -6.15 13.54 -3.41
CA LYS A 107 -7.40 13.10 -2.77
C LYS A 107 -8.49 14.17 -2.76
N LYS A 108 -8.13 15.46 -2.71
CA LYS A 108 -9.08 16.57 -2.47
C LYS A 108 -9.15 17.64 -3.55
N GLY A 109 -8.52 17.45 -4.71
CA GLY A 109 -8.66 18.40 -5.82
C GLY A 109 -8.12 19.79 -5.50
N SER A 110 -6.85 19.87 -5.09
CA SER A 110 -6.11 21.06 -4.65
C SER A 110 -6.50 21.59 -3.27
N ILE A 111 -5.70 21.23 -2.27
CA ILE A 111 -5.60 21.95 -1.00
C ILE A 111 -4.13 22.33 -0.86
N GLU A 112 -3.87 23.57 -0.49
CA GLU A 112 -2.54 24.02 -0.05
C GLU A 112 -2.20 23.23 1.22
N VAL A 113 -1.22 22.33 1.09
CA VAL A 113 -0.65 21.61 2.23
C VAL A 113 0.57 22.41 2.67
N ASP A 114 0.49 22.99 3.86
CA ASP A 114 1.61 23.67 4.52
C ASP A 114 2.79 22.70 4.68
N ASP A 115 3.97 23.21 4.37
CA ASP A 115 5.23 22.46 4.39
C ASP A 115 5.88 22.67 5.76
N ASP A 116 5.65 21.74 6.67
CA ASP A 116 6.27 21.71 8.00
C ASP A 116 7.67 21.05 7.98
N GLY A 117 8.11 20.57 6.81
CA GLY A 117 9.42 19.93 6.63
C GLY A 117 9.48 18.48 7.12
N GLU A 118 8.37 17.88 7.56
CA GLU A 118 8.32 16.47 7.93
C GLU A 118 8.08 15.57 6.70
N ILE A 119 8.94 14.56 6.53
CA ILE A 119 8.84 13.62 5.41
C ILE A 119 7.87 12.49 5.80
N ASP A 120 6.58 12.78 5.68
CA ASP A 120 5.52 11.80 5.89
C ASP A 120 5.13 11.07 4.61
N PHE A 121 4.81 9.78 4.74
CA PHE A 121 4.39 8.94 3.64
C PHE A 121 3.03 8.27 3.91
N HIS A 122 2.29 8.02 2.84
CA HIS A 122 1.06 7.24 2.84
C HIS A 122 1.18 6.08 1.86
N MET A 123 0.81 4.87 2.30
CA MET A 123 0.79 3.70 1.45
C MET A 123 -0.61 3.46 0.87
N VAL A 124 -0.69 3.07 -0.39
CA VAL A 124 -1.93 2.64 -1.06
C VAL A 124 -1.70 1.43 -1.96
N ILE A 125 -2.79 0.77 -2.36
CA ILE A 125 -2.78 -0.33 -3.34
C ILE A 125 -3.22 0.21 -4.69
N ILE A 126 -2.49 -0.10 -5.77
CA ILE A 126 -3.01 0.12 -7.12
C ILE A 126 -4.05 -0.97 -7.43
N VAL A 127 -5.26 -0.55 -7.79
CA VAL A 127 -6.37 -1.46 -8.13
C VAL A 127 -6.85 -1.29 -9.57
N GLY A 128 -6.42 -0.25 -10.27
CA GLY A 128 -6.71 -0.15 -11.69
C GLY A 128 -5.89 0.91 -12.40
N ILE A 129 -5.74 0.72 -13.71
CA ILE A 129 -5.04 1.65 -14.60
C ILE A 129 -5.85 1.79 -15.88
N ASP A 130 -6.13 3.04 -16.26
CA ASP A 130 -6.70 3.41 -17.55
C ASP A 130 -5.67 4.19 -18.38
N PRO A 131 -4.92 3.51 -19.27
CA PRO A 131 -3.89 4.17 -20.09
C PRO A 131 -4.47 5.21 -21.05
N GLN A 132 -5.73 5.06 -21.48
CA GLN A 132 -6.35 6.00 -22.42
C GLN A 132 -6.63 7.35 -21.76
N LYS A 133 -7.01 7.32 -20.47
CA LYS A 133 -7.29 8.51 -19.67
C LYS A 133 -6.11 8.98 -18.83
N GLN A 134 -5.01 8.22 -18.85
CA GLN A 134 -3.87 8.40 -17.94
C GLN A 134 -4.28 8.41 -16.45
N GLU A 135 -5.26 7.57 -16.09
CA GLU A 135 -5.78 7.48 -14.73
C GLU A 135 -5.26 6.24 -14.00
N VAL A 136 -4.93 6.41 -12.72
CA VAL A 136 -4.59 5.32 -11.80
C VAL A 136 -5.63 5.30 -10.69
N LYS A 137 -6.27 4.14 -10.50
CA LYS A 137 -7.20 3.90 -9.40
C LYS A 137 -6.46 3.22 -8.25
N VAL A 138 -6.63 3.79 -7.06
CA VAL A 138 -6.01 3.30 -5.84
C VAL A 138 -7.05 2.92 -4.80
N PHE A 139 -6.73 1.90 -4.01
CA PHE A 139 -7.37 1.62 -2.74
C PHE A 139 -6.46 2.15 -1.63
N GLY A 140 -6.93 3.17 -0.91
CA GLY A 140 -6.30 3.65 0.31
C GLY A 140 -7.13 3.20 1.51
N SER A 141 -6.49 2.59 2.50
CA SER A 141 -7.19 2.27 3.75
C SER A 141 -7.66 3.56 4.42
N VAL A 142 -8.89 3.61 4.93
CA VAL A 142 -9.43 4.75 5.69
C VAL A 142 -9.47 4.41 7.18
N SER A 143 -9.11 5.39 8.02
CA SER A 143 -9.34 5.32 9.46
C SER A 143 -10.84 5.40 9.75
N LYS A 144 -11.30 4.66 10.75
CA LYS A 144 -12.66 4.80 11.29
C LYS A 144 -12.85 6.13 12.00
#